data_AF-A0A8T3UWT6-F1
#
_entry.id   AF-A0A8T3UWT6-F1
#
_cell.length_a   1.000
_cell.length_b   1.000
_cell.length_c   1.000
_cell.angle_alpha   90.00
_cell.angle_beta   90.00
_cell.angle_gamma   90.00
#
_symmetry.space_group_name_H-M   'P 1'
#
loop_
_entity.id
_entity.type
_entity.pdbx_description
1 polymer ?
#
loop_
_entity_poly.entity_id
_entity_poly.type
_entity_poly.pdbx_seq_one_letter_code
_entity_poly.pdbx_strand_id
1 'polypeptide(L)'
;MNYKKLVILLLALFLSINFVCAADNSTSEILDTNLIESNEITLNDNENNINIQQSGNISDTYILKTSTEVQSTDALLESEDASTKENLKLVNYTNFVKSGDTYYLYLTTSDGKAVANKKLSVDFDGKNYIKTTDSNGRFGIAVTSTAANSSMNVTFNGDDTYNAFTKTVNFYIDKSLSITIGNTKLLTNGYLRVYLSGPKTAIASKTVKITIGDKVFTKKTTAEGFIVFKPKVAAKTYTVTVSLGNYSVSKKIKCINGNVKNPFTTKIKTVNGVPDIDVMPGNFVMVDNDAQYTLTKAQYQQVLKRDSNTLFLYGKLSKYTFFKSKAASTFYHIIKREKWNVIEQAINIKMVKKNSYKYWPGSITVNLKGKSLTYSEVRDIQNTEYTCGPTSASVCSQVLKNYFSEKYFQTKAHVTHGVNINVLKSVLQKNNFKATYFYTMSSAIKQLAKGGAALIAYLPNHYVSVIDVSKDGKKILVSNSYGAYNVGGDSKIPTNWVTLKKFNAKFRGVGLVVKLNYKLSKTTKTKVNNCYLNMGSNWARQNTNERIPNVPI
;
A
#
# COMPACT_ATOMS: atom_id res chain seq x y z
N MET A 1 67.47 9.48 2.96
CA MET A 1 66.49 8.54 3.57
C MET A 1 65.10 8.83 2.99
N ASN A 2 64.21 7.84 2.81
CA ASN A 2 63.25 7.87 1.68
C ASN A 2 61.87 8.50 1.95
N TYR A 3 61.50 9.51 1.16
CA TYR A 3 60.27 10.34 1.26
C TYR A 3 58.93 9.62 0.99
N LYS A 4 58.92 8.31 0.71
CA LYS A 4 57.72 7.57 0.26
C LYS A 4 56.70 7.21 1.35
N LYS A 5 56.99 7.44 2.65
CA LYS A 5 56.04 7.13 3.75
C LYS A 5 55.21 8.33 4.24
N LEU A 6 55.68 9.57 4.09
CA LEU A 6 54.95 10.74 4.60
C LEU A 6 53.74 11.11 3.71
N VAL A 7 53.86 10.93 2.39
CA VAL A 7 52.81 11.22 1.40
C VAL A 7 51.57 10.34 1.56
N ILE A 8 51.70 9.14 2.14
CA ILE A 8 50.59 8.18 2.30
C ILE A 8 49.71 8.54 3.51
N LEU A 9 50.24 9.24 4.53
CA LEU A 9 49.46 9.61 5.71
C LEU A 9 48.60 10.87 5.49
N LEU A 10 48.99 11.76 4.56
CA LEU A 10 48.19 12.95 4.20
C LEU A 10 47.02 12.65 3.23
N LEU A 11 47.01 11.49 2.56
CA LEU A 11 45.96 11.14 1.59
C LEU A 11 44.73 10.43 2.21
N ALA A 12 44.71 10.26 3.53
CA ALA A 12 43.71 9.45 4.24
C ALA A 12 42.61 10.27 4.95
N LEU A 13 42.59 11.61 4.84
CA LEU A 13 41.73 12.48 5.67
C LEU A 13 40.69 13.36 4.94
N PHE A 14 40.43 13.14 3.64
CA PHE A 14 39.39 13.90 2.92
C PHE A 14 38.60 13.04 1.90
N LEU A 15 37.50 12.41 2.33
CA LEU A 15 36.34 12.17 1.45
C LEU A 15 35.01 11.82 2.18
N SER A 16 34.63 12.56 3.21
CA SER A 16 33.36 12.43 3.94
C SER A 16 32.37 13.58 3.68
N ILE A 17 32.32 14.08 2.44
CA ILE A 17 31.44 15.19 2.04
C ILE A 17 29.96 14.74 2.06
N ASN A 18 29.29 14.98 3.19
CA ASN A 18 27.84 15.03 3.24
C ASN A 18 27.35 16.26 2.47
N PHE A 19 26.54 16.05 1.42
CA PHE A 19 25.82 17.14 0.75
C PHE A 19 24.67 17.65 1.65
N VAL A 20 25.01 18.52 2.60
CA VAL A 20 24.06 19.48 3.17
C VAL A 20 23.85 20.57 2.13
N CYS A 21 22.60 20.76 1.70
CA CYS A 21 22.21 21.94 0.94
C CYS A 21 22.15 23.12 1.92
N ALA A 22 22.90 24.18 1.66
CA ALA A 22 22.74 25.42 2.39
C ALA A 22 21.30 25.94 2.25
N ALA A 23 20.81 26.57 3.30
CA ALA A 23 19.70 27.50 3.25
C ALA A 23 20.29 28.89 3.51
N ASP A 24 19.99 29.86 2.66
CA ASP A 24 20.44 31.24 2.88
C ASP A 24 19.70 31.85 4.08
N ASN A 25 20.44 32.52 4.96
CA ASN A 25 19.87 33.36 5.99
C ASN A 25 19.39 34.68 5.36
N SER A 26 18.07 34.89 5.34
CA SER A 26 17.49 36.24 5.32
C SER A 26 16.94 36.53 6.72
N THR A 27 17.62 37.40 7.46
CA THR A 27 17.25 37.79 8.82
C THR A 27 15.96 38.62 8.85
N SER A 28 15.08 38.31 9.79
CA SER A 28 14.07 39.22 10.33
C SER A 28 14.11 39.10 11.85
N GLU A 29 14.19 40.23 12.55
CA GLU A 29 14.46 40.25 13.98
C GLU A 29 13.29 39.68 14.81
N ILE A 30 13.63 39.06 15.95
CA ILE A 30 12.68 38.73 17.01
C ILE A 30 12.91 39.76 18.11
N LEU A 31 11.91 40.62 18.32
CA LEU A 31 11.82 41.48 19.50
C LEU A 31 10.97 40.77 20.54
N ASP A 32 11.62 40.24 21.59
CA ASP A 32 10.93 39.77 22.78
C ASP A 32 10.47 40.97 23.63
N THR A 33 9.17 41.05 23.89
CA THR A 33 8.62 41.79 25.03
C THR A 33 7.51 40.96 25.67
N ASN A 34 7.68 40.63 26.94
CA ASN A 34 6.65 40.01 27.78
C ASN A 34 5.39 40.90 27.89
N LEU A 35 4.26 40.34 28.36
CA LEU A 35 3.67 40.72 29.66
C LEU A 35 2.31 40.02 29.96
N ILE A 36 2.16 39.67 31.24
CA ILE A 36 0.93 39.63 32.06
C ILE A 36 -0.13 38.52 31.82
N GLU A 37 -0.54 37.92 32.95
CA GLU A 37 -1.72 37.07 33.14
C GLU A 37 -2.88 37.91 33.73
N SER A 38 -4.11 37.66 33.26
CA SER A 38 -5.38 37.91 33.95
C SER A 38 -6.48 37.07 33.26
N ASN A 39 -7.46 36.46 33.93
CA ASN A 39 -8.48 36.95 34.86
C ASN A 39 -9.43 37.98 34.21
N GLU A 40 -10.78 37.90 34.31
CA GLU A 40 -11.65 36.93 35.00
C GLU A 40 -12.54 36.16 33.98
N ILE A 41 -13.87 35.91 34.04
CA ILE A 41 -15.01 36.28 34.91
C ILE A 41 -15.80 35.01 35.31
N THR A 42 -16.19 34.94 36.57
CA THR A 42 -17.04 33.89 37.20
C THR A 42 -18.53 34.26 37.10
N LEU A 43 -19.44 33.27 37.18
CA LEU A 43 -20.68 33.44 37.95
C LEU A 43 -20.98 32.17 38.75
N ASN A 44 -21.32 32.35 40.03
CA ASN A 44 -21.77 31.31 40.95
C ASN A 44 -23.28 31.06 40.78
N ASP A 45 -23.81 30.00 41.41
CA ASP A 45 -24.58 30.26 42.65
C ASP A 45 -24.77 29.05 43.58
N ASN A 46 -24.72 29.35 44.87
CA ASN A 46 -25.26 28.63 46.03
C ASN A 46 -24.74 27.21 46.33
N GLU A 47 -23.68 27.22 47.15
CA GLU A 47 -23.45 26.27 48.24
C GLU A 47 -24.73 25.99 49.06
N ASN A 48 -24.84 24.80 49.66
CA ASN A 48 -24.51 24.69 51.09
C ASN A 48 -24.35 23.23 51.54
N ASN A 49 -23.43 23.02 52.48
CA ASN A 49 -23.09 21.73 53.05
C ASN A 49 -22.80 21.95 54.54
N ILE A 50 -23.50 21.24 55.43
CA ILE A 50 -23.31 21.36 56.88
C ILE A 50 -22.87 20.01 57.46
N ASN A 51 -21.70 20.02 58.07
CA ASN A 51 -21.09 18.94 58.84
C ASN A 51 -20.59 19.55 60.15
N ILE A 52 -20.93 18.98 61.31
CA ILE A 52 -20.18 19.17 62.57
C ILE A 52 -20.56 18.10 63.63
N GLN A 53 -19.52 17.41 64.09
CA GLN A 53 -19.25 16.82 65.42
C GLN A 53 -20.39 16.27 66.33
N GLN A 54 -20.52 14.94 66.31
CA GLN A 54 -20.13 14.03 67.40
C GLN A 54 -20.45 14.36 68.88
N SER A 55 -21.38 13.59 69.45
CA SER A 55 -21.40 13.10 70.84
C SER A 55 -22.41 11.94 70.93
N GLY A 56 -22.21 10.81 71.64
CA GLY A 56 -21.04 10.29 72.33
C GLY A 56 -21.42 9.25 73.41
N ASN A 57 -20.95 7.99 73.32
CA ASN A 57 -20.64 7.09 74.46
C ASN A 57 -20.18 5.67 74.03
N ILE A 58 -19.68 4.91 75.01
CA ILE A 58 -18.98 3.61 74.97
C ILE A 58 -19.76 2.69 75.96
N SER A 59 -19.92 1.37 75.83
CA SER A 59 -19.00 0.27 75.45
C SER A 59 -19.65 -0.78 74.52
N ASP A 60 -19.16 -2.02 74.26
CA ASP A 60 -18.09 -2.84 74.85
C ASP A 60 -17.45 -3.83 73.85
N THR A 61 -16.41 -4.58 74.25
CA THR A 61 -15.77 -5.60 73.40
C THR A 61 -15.16 -6.75 74.21
N TYR A 62 -15.40 -8.01 73.81
CA TYR A 62 -14.53 -9.14 74.19
C TYR A 62 -14.43 -10.23 73.11
N ILE A 63 -13.46 -11.14 73.28
CA ILE A 63 -12.84 -11.93 72.21
C ILE A 63 -12.98 -13.46 72.42
N LEU A 64 -13.16 -14.17 71.29
CA LEU A 64 -12.91 -15.61 70.98
C LEU A 64 -13.05 -16.70 72.06
N LYS A 65 -13.72 -17.80 71.67
CA LYS A 65 -13.24 -19.16 71.98
C LYS A 65 -13.61 -20.17 70.88
N THR A 66 -12.90 -21.29 70.87
CA THR A 66 -12.89 -22.32 69.82
C THR A 66 -13.44 -23.66 70.33
N SER A 67 -14.00 -24.50 69.44
CA SER A 67 -13.61 -25.92 69.22
C SER A 67 -14.64 -26.72 68.39
N THR A 68 -14.14 -27.77 67.73
CA THR A 68 -14.84 -28.92 67.10
C THR A 68 -15.35 -29.92 68.18
N GLU A 69 -16.06 -31.03 67.95
CA GLU A 69 -16.19 -31.96 66.79
C GLU A 69 -17.37 -32.97 67.00
N VAL A 70 -17.96 -33.55 65.94
CA VAL A 70 -18.45 -34.99 65.84
C VAL A 70 -19.63 -35.45 66.78
N GLN A 71 -20.54 -36.44 66.51
CA GLN A 71 -20.75 -37.49 65.48
C GLN A 71 -22.25 -37.90 65.28
N SER A 72 -22.54 -38.69 64.23
CA SER A 72 -23.61 -39.72 63.96
C SER A 72 -24.83 -39.93 64.92
N THR A 73 -26.03 -40.33 64.45
CA THR A 73 -26.33 -41.62 63.75
C THR A 73 -27.68 -41.64 62.96
N ASP A 74 -27.65 -42.31 61.80
CA ASP A 74 -28.56 -43.34 61.22
C ASP A 74 -30.09 -43.32 61.57
N ALA A 75 -31.04 -43.23 60.61
CA ALA A 75 -31.48 -44.18 59.55
C ALA A 75 -32.58 -45.18 60.04
N LEU A 76 -33.53 -45.73 59.26
CA LEU A 76 -33.89 -45.69 57.83
C LEU A 76 -35.43 -45.56 57.65
N LEU A 77 -35.91 -45.16 56.47
CA LEU A 77 -36.66 -46.05 55.55
C LEU A 77 -36.88 -45.37 54.18
N GLU A 78 -37.11 -46.19 53.15
CA GLU A 78 -36.73 -45.87 51.76
C GLU A 78 -37.92 -45.49 50.86
N SER A 79 -37.62 -44.66 49.85
CA SER A 79 -38.32 -44.70 48.57
C SER A 79 -37.34 -44.37 47.43
N GLU A 80 -36.88 -45.40 46.73
CA GLU A 80 -36.43 -45.27 45.34
C GLU A 80 -37.63 -44.79 44.47
N ASP A 81 -37.46 -44.14 43.32
CA ASP A 81 -36.24 -43.80 42.59
C ASP A 81 -36.29 -42.32 42.14
N ALA A 82 -35.62 -41.45 42.90
CA ALA A 82 -35.48 -40.04 42.54
C ALA A 82 -34.36 -39.87 41.51
N SER A 83 -34.66 -40.17 40.24
CA SER A 83 -33.74 -40.09 39.08
C SER A 83 -32.81 -38.87 39.14
N THR A 84 -31.57 -39.09 39.61
CA THR A 84 -30.58 -38.03 39.86
C THR A 84 -29.86 -37.66 38.57
N LYS A 85 -30.58 -36.94 37.70
CA LYS A 85 -30.11 -36.46 36.41
C LYS A 85 -28.71 -35.85 36.49
N GLU A 86 -27.81 -36.29 35.60
CA GLU A 86 -26.39 -35.94 35.71
C GLU A 86 -26.13 -34.49 35.25
N ASN A 87 -25.15 -33.83 35.87
CA ASN A 87 -24.71 -32.49 35.52
C ASN A 87 -23.65 -32.51 34.42
N LEU A 88 -24.00 -31.98 33.25
CA LEU A 88 -23.11 -31.90 32.09
C LEU A 88 -22.09 -30.75 32.21
N LYS A 89 -20.92 -30.98 31.61
CA LYS A 89 -19.85 -30.00 31.44
C LYS A 89 -19.75 -29.59 29.97
N LEU A 90 -19.54 -28.28 29.76
CA LEU A 90 -19.22 -27.70 28.45
C LEU A 90 -17.73 -27.39 28.41
N VAL A 91 -16.99 -28.06 27.51
CA VAL A 91 -15.53 -27.99 27.43
C VAL A 91 -15.07 -27.32 26.14
N ASN A 92 -14.16 -26.36 26.26
CA ASN A 92 -13.48 -25.71 25.15
C ASN A 92 -11.97 -25.97 25.24
N TYR A 93 -11.38 -26.64 24.23
CA TYR A 93 -9.93 -26.92 24.22
C TYR A 93 -9.08 -25.74 23.70
N THR A 94 -9.70 -24.66 23.20
CA THR A 94 -9.04 -23.38 22.92
C THR A 94 -9.93 -22.22 23.38
N ASN A 95 -9.32 -21.06 23.64
CA ASN A 95 -10.02 -19.80 23.92
C ASN A 95 -9.91 -18.81 22.75
N PHE A 96 -9.61 -19.25 21.52
CA PHE A 96 -9.55 -18.39 20.35
C PHE A 96 -9.90 -19.11 19.05
N VAL A 97 -10.27 -18.32 18.04
CA VAL A 97 -10.64 -18.72 16.67
C VAL A 97 -10.24 -17.63 15.67
N LYS A 98 -10.13 -17.92 14.37
CA LYS A 98 -9.91 -16.90 13.34
C LYS A 98 -11.22 -16.50 12.68
N SER A 99 -11.23 -15.30 12.09
CA SER A 99 -12.30 -14.82 11.23
C SER A 99 -12.60 -15.79 10.07
N GLY A 100 -13.76 -16.44 10.11
CA GLY A 100 -14.25 -17.37 9.08
C GLY A 100 -14.04 -18.85 9.41
N ASP A 101 -13.27 -19.18 10.46
CA ASP A 101 -13.11 -20.56 10.94
C ASP A 101 -14.27 -20.96 11.86
N THR A 102 -14.42 -22.27 12.13
CA THR A 102 -15.42 -22.79 13.08
C THR A 102 -14.81 -22.92 14.48
N TYR A 103 -15.48 -22.35 15.49
CA TYR A 103 -15.17 -22.58 16.89
C TYR A 103 -15.93 -23.82 17.38
N TYR A 104 -15.24 -24.72 18.08
CA TYR A 104 -15.74 -26.03 18.48
C TYR A 104 -15.82 -26.17 20.00
N LEU A 105 -16.90 -26.78 20.46
CA LEU A 105 -17.21 -27.02 21.85
C LEU A 105 -17.68 -28.47 22.05
N TYR A 106 -17.49 -28.99 23.25
CA TYR A 106 -17.70 -30.41 23.58
C TYR A 106 -18.60 -30.53 24.80
N LEU A 107 -19.62 -31.37 24.70
CA LEU A 107 -20.54 -31.71 25.77
C LEU A 107 -20.09 -33.05 26.39
N THR A 108 -19.78 -33.03 27.68
CA THR A 108 -19.38 -34.22 28.42
C THR A 108 -20.17 -34.39 29.71
N THR A 109 -20.21 -35.61 30.22
CA THR A 109 -20.57 -35.92 31.61
C THR A 109 -19.59 -35.26 32.59
N SER A 110 -19.87 -35.40 33.89
CA SER A 110 -19.01 -34.95 34.97
C SER A 110 -17.65 -35.69 35.01
N ASP A 111 -17.61 -36.97 34.64
CA ASP A 111 -16.39 -37.78 34.52
C ASP A 111 -15.67 -37.69 33.16
N GLY A 112 -16.23 -36.92 32.21
CA GLY A 112 -15.58 -36.58 30.94
C GLY A 112 -15.94 -37.48 29.75
N LYS A 113 -16.88 -38.42 29.89
CA LYS A 113 -17.45 -39.18 28.75
C LYS A 113 -18.20 -38.24 27.81
N ALA A 114 -18.09 -38.50 26.51
CA ALA A 114 -18.74 -37.72 25.46
C ALA A 114 -20.27 -37.92 25.43
N VAL A 115 -21.05 -36.84 25.29
CA VAL A 115 -22.52 -36.89 25.31
C VAL A 115 -23.09 -36.51 23.92
N ALA A 116 -23.35 -37.56 23.13
CA ALA A 116 -23.76 -37.47 21.73
C ALA A 116 -25.26 -37.21 21.52
N ASN A 117 -25.62 -36.76 20.30
CA ASN A 117 -26.99 -36.59 19.80
C ASN A 117 -27.89 -35.62 20.59
N LYS A 118 -27.33 -34.77 21.46
CA LYS A 118 -28.08 -33.77 22.23
C LYS A 118 -28.23 -32.48 21.43
N LYS A 119 -29.43 -31.90 21.43
CA LYS A 119 -29.71 -30.60 20.81
C LYS A 119 -29.35 -29.47 21.75
N LEU A 120 -28.58 -28.51 21.25
CA LEU A 120 -28.10 -27.32 21.95
C LEU A 120 -28.54 -26.08 21.20
N SER A 121 -29.04 -25.10 21.95
CA SER A 121 -29.25 -23.73 21.46
C SER A 121 -27.97 -22.94 21.68
N VAL A 122 -27.47 -22.27 20.64
CA VAL A 122 -26.24 -21.47 20.73
C VAL A 122 -26.50 -20.06 20.23
N ASP A 123 -26.46 -19.08 21.12
CA ASP A 123 -26.66 -17.67 20.80
C ASP A 123 -25.31 -16.98 20.62
N PHE A 124 -25.05 -16.53 19.39
CA PHE A 124 -23.79 -15.90 18.99
C PHE A 124 -24.02 -14.84 17.91
N ASP A 125 -23.38 -13.67 18.05
CA ASP A 125 -23.41 -12.58 17.05
C ASP A 125 -24.86 -12.13 16.70
N GLY A 126 -25.75 -12.11 17.69
CA GLY A 126 -27.17 -11.78 17.54
C GLY A 126 -28.02 -12.85 16.84
N LYS A 127 -27.49 -14.08 16.67
CA LYS A 127 -28.17 -15.19 16.00
C LYS A 127 -28.20 -16.43 16.88
N ASN A 128 -29.37 -17.06 16.91
CA ASN A 128 -29.54 -18.39 17.47
C ASN A 128 -29.16 -19.47 16.45
N TYR A 129 -28.42 -20.48 16.88
CA TYR A 129 -28.08 -21.66 16.09
C TYR A 129 -28.43 -22.93 16.87
N ILE A 130 -29.38 -23.70 16.36
CA ILE A 130 -29.60 -25.07 16.85
C ILE A 130 -28.47 -25.97 16.33
N LYS A 131 -27.80 -26.67 17.25
CA LYS A 131 -26.74 -27.64 16.95
C LYS A 131 -27.06 -28.96 17.62
N THR A 132 -26.60 -30.06 17.03
CA THR A 132 -26.66 -31.40 17.64
C THR A 132 -25.23 -31.88 17.87
N THR A 133 -24.95 -32.49 19.02
CA THR A 133 -23.62 -33.04 19.31
C THR A 133 -23.35 -34.30 18.48
N ASP A 134 -22.16 -34.41 17.89
CA ASP A 134 -21.74 -35.63 17.18
C ASP A 134 -21.41 -36.78 18.16
N SER A 135 -20.99 -37.94 17.65
CA SER A 135 -20.67 -39.14 18.46
C SER A 135 -19.58 -38.92 19.53
N ASN A 136 -18.85 -37.80 19.46
CA ASN A 136 -17.78 -37.41 20.38
C ASN A 136 -18.22 -36.22 21.27
N GLY A 137 -19.53 -35.96 21.38
CA GLY A 137 -20.10 -34.86 22.15
C GLY A 137 -19.87 -33.47 21.54
N ARG A 138 -19.28 -33.39 20.34
CA ARG A 138 -18.78 -32.15 19.75
C ARG A 138 -19.83 -31.44 18.90
N PHE A 139 -19.83 -30.11 18.96
CA PHE A 139 -20.55 -29.24 18.04
C PHE A 139 -19.70 -28.01 17.66
N GLY A 140 -20.14 -27.22 16.67
CA GLY A 140 -19.37 -26.05 16.21
C GLY A 140 -20.19 -24.95 15.52
N ILE A 141 -19.71 -23.72 15.68
CA ILE A 141 -20.28 -22.46 15.16
C ILE A 141 -19.28 -21.78 14.25
N ALA A 142 -19.70 -21.35 13.06
CA ALA A 142 -18.84 -20.60 12.14
C ALA A 142 -18.69 -19.15 12.62
N VAL A 143 -17.45 -18.70 12.84
CA VAL A 143 -17.18 -17.42 13.52
C VAL A 143 -16.83 -16.32 12.52
N THR A 144 -17.85 -15.62 12.05
CA THR A 144 -17.71 -14.42 11.21
C THR A 144 -17.68 -13.11 11.98
N SER A 145 -18.20 -13.06 13.21
CA SER A 145 -18.31 -11.85 14.05
C SER A 145 -17.02 -11.03 14.11
N THR A 146 -17.11 -9.71 14.12
CA THR A 146 -15.97 -8.78 14.03
C THR A 146 -15.27 -8.47 15.36
N ALA A 147 -15.82 -8.89 16.50
CA ALA A 147 -15.32 -8.51 17.82
C ALA A 147 -14.10 -9.34 18.26
N ALA A 148 -12.96 -8.68 18.51
CA ALA A 148 -11.69 -9.36 18.83
C ALA A 148 -11.71 -10.10 20.18
N ASN A 149 -12.53 -9.64 21.13
CA ASN A 149 -13.03 -10.44 22.25
C ASN A 149 -14.49 -10.78 21.93
N SER A 150 -14.93 -12.00 22.18
CA SER A 150 -16.28 -12.47 21.91
C SER A 150 -16.75 -13.46 22.96
N SER A 151 -18.06 -13.64 23.05
CA SER A 151 -18.68 -14.69 23.83
C SER A 151 -19.85 -15.31 23.07
N MET A 152 -20.22 -16.53 23.45
CA MET A 152 -21.45 -17.18 23.03
C MET A 152 -22.13 -17.83 24.22
N ASN A 153 -23.47 -17.78 24.27
CA ASN A 153 -24.25 -18.53 25.24
C ASN A 153 -24.63 -19.87 24.64
N VAL A 154 -24.39 -20.95 25.38
CA VAL A 154 -24.79 -22.31 25.00
C VAL A 154 -25.79 -22.78 26.05
N THR A 155 -26.98 -23.16 25.57
CA THR A 155 -28.10 -23.60 26.38
C THR A 155 -28.48 -25.03 26.00
N PHE A 156 -28.61 -25.88 27.01
CA PHE A 156 -29.18 -27.21 26.93
C PHE A 156 -30.43 -27.26 27.80
N ASN A 157 -31.56 -27.69 27.24
CA ASN A 157 -32.85 -27.65 27.95
C ASN A 157 -33.04 -28.81 28.93
N GLY A 158 -32.05 -29.70 29.06
CA GLY A 158 -32.18 -30.95 29.79
C GLY A 158 -32.86 -32.04 28.97
N ASP A 159 -32.82 -33.27 29.49
CA ASP A 159 -33.64 -34.40 29.07
C ASP A 159 -33.86 -35.34 30.26
N ASP A 160 -34.30 -36.57 30.04
CA ASP A 160 -34.59 -37.53 31.13
C ASP A 160 -33.34 -38.05 31.84
N THR A 161 -32.17 -37.94 31.21
CA THR A 161 -30.88 -38.37 31.78
C THR A 161 -30.08 -37.21 32.39
N TYR A 162 -30.22 -36.00 31.84
CA TYR A 162 -29.29 -34.89 32.07
C TYR A 162 -29.97 -33.58 32.44
N ASN A 163 -29.37 -32.83 33.37
CA ASN A 163 -29.87 -31.52 33.79
C ASN A 163 -29.72 -30.45 32.71
N ALA A 164 -30.66 -29.51 32.71
CA ALA A 164 -30.60 -28.29 31.91
C ALA A 164 -29.44 -27.38 32.37
N PHE A 165 -28.86 -26.62 31.45
CA PHE A 165 -27.91 -25.56 31.78
C PHE A 165 -27.89 -24.46 30.74
N THR A 166 -27.41 -23.28 31.16
CA THR A 166 -26.88 -22.24 30.27
C THR A 166 -25.45 -21.90 30.71
N LYS A 167 -24.52 -21.80 29.76
CA LYS A 167 -23.13 -21.37 30.00
C LYS A 167 -22.66 -20.38 28.95
N THR A 168 -22.05 -19.28 29.39
CA THR A 168 -21.34 -18.34 28.53
C THR A 168 -19.90 -18.81 28.32
N VAL A 169 -19.49 -18.98 27.07
CA VAL A 169 -18.09 -19.29 26.71
C VAL A 169 -17.43 -18.03 26.14
N ASN A 170 -16.31 -17.59 26.73
CA ASN A 170 -15.54 -16.42 26.31
C ASN A 170 -14.32 -16.83 25.48
N PHE A 171 -14.08 -16.15 24.36
CA PHE A 171 -12.99 -16.46 23.43
C PHE A 171 -12.56 -15.25 22.59
N TYR A 172 -11.39 -15.33 21.95
CA TYR A 172 -10.82 -14.27 21.12
C TYR A 172 -11.00 -14.55 19.62
N ILE A 173 -11.33 -13.54 18.81
CA ILE A 173 -11.41 -13.66 17.34
C ILE A 173 -10.23 -12.93 16.69
N ASP A 174 -9.38 -13.71 16.03
CA ASP A 174 -8.22 -13.20 15.30
C ASP A 174 -8.59 -12.76 13.87
N LYS A 175 -8.20 -11.53 13.50
CA LYS A 175 -8.80 -10.72 12.43
C LYS A 175 -7.84 -9.87 11.61
N SER A 176 -6.76 -9.37 12.20
CA SER A 176 -6.13 -8.12 11.70
C SER A 176 -4.71 -8.24 11.14
N LEU A 177 -4.02 -9.35 11.39
CA LEU A 177 -2.62 -9.53 11.03
C LEU A 177 -2.43 -10.82 10.22
N SER A 178 -1.92 -10.71 8.99
CA SER A 178 -1.47 -11.86 8.20
C SER A 178 0.06 -11.94 8.20
N ILE A 179 0.62 -13.14 8.10
CA ILE A 179 2.05 -13.37 7.91
C ILE A 179 2.27 -14.14 6.59
N THR A 180 3.12 -13.60 5.72
CA THR A 180 3.44 -14.19 4.42
C THR A 180 4.96 -14.37 4.27
N ILE A 181 5.40 -15.61 4.09
CA ILE A 181 6.79 -15.92 3.68
C ILE A 181 6.87 -15.70 2.16
N GLY A 182 7.43 -14.56 1.75
CA GLY A 182 7.36 -14.07 0.37
C GLY A 182 8.22 -14.84 -0.62
N ASN A 183 9.29 -15.50 -0.16
CA ASN A 183 10.20 -16.22 -1.04
C ASN A 183 9.56 -17.45 -1.70
N THR A 184 9.94 -17.75 -2.95
CA THR A 184 9.65 -19.03 -3.62
C THR A 184 10.81 -20.01 -3.49
N LYS A 185 12.04 -19.48 -3.50
CA LYS A 185 13.31 -20.18 -3.29
C LYS A 185 14.25 -19.32 -2.46
N LEU A 186 15.28 -19.93 -1.89
CA LEU A 186 16.34 -19.23 -1.18
C LEU A 186 17.69 -19.47 -1.89
N LEU A 187 18.59 -18.50 -1.80
CA LEU A 187 20.00 -18.70 -2.18
C LEU A 187 20.84 -18.80 -0.92
N THR A 188 21.94 -19.58 -0.93
CA THR A 188 22.87 -19.69 0.21
C THR A 188 23.41 -18.33 0.67
N ASN A 189 23.69 -17.42 -0.27
CA ASN A 189 24.06 -16.02 -0.01
C ASN A 189 22.90 -15.03 -0.30
N GLY A 190 21.65 -15.51 -0.20
CA GLY A 190 20.40 -14.79 -0.47
C GLY A 190 19.80 -14.08 0.75
N TYR A 191 18.51 -13.72 0.64
CA TYR A 191 17.74 -13.08 1.72
C TYR A 191 16.37 -13.73 1.88
N LEU A 192 16.00 -14.05 3.13
CA LEU A 192 14.62 -14.34 3.48
C LEU A 192 13.84 -13.03 3.59
N ARG A 193 12.60 -13.03 3.08
CA ARG A 193 11.65 -11.92 3.09
C ARG A 193 10.33 -12.39 3.71
N VAL A 194 9.96 -11.76 4.82
CA VAL A 194 8.71 -11.99 5.52
C VAL A 194 7.90 -10.70 5.48
N TYR A 195 6.63 -10.80 5.14
CA TYR A 195 5.68 -9.70 5.09
C TYR A 195 4.60 -9.92 6.13
N LEU A 196 4.29 -8.87 6.88
CA LEU A 196 3.10 -8.80 7.72
C LEU A 196 2.16 -7.77 7.09
N SER A 197 0.87 -8.09 7.01
CA SER A 197 -0.18 -7.17 6.57
C SER A 197 -1.17 -6.95 7.70
N GLY A 198 -1.61 -5.71 7.91
CA GLY A 198 -2.44 -5.32 9.05
C GLY A 198 -2.28 -3.85 9.43
N PRO A 199 -2.89 -3.40 10.54
CA PRO A 199 -2.72 -2.04 11.07
C PRO A 199 -1.24 -1.74 11.29
N LYS A 200 -0.71 -0.67 10.69
CA LYS A 200 0.74 -0.43 10.65
C LYS A 200 1.37 -0.23 12.04
N THR A 201 0.63 0.36 12.98
CA THR A 201 1.00 0.43 14.41
C THR A 201 1.09 -0.94 15.08
N ALA A 202 0.19 -1.87 14.75
CA ALA A 202 0.18 -3.23 15.31
C ALA A 202 1.32 -4.11 14.77
N ILE A 203 1.85 -3.82 13.59
CA ILE A 203 2.91 -4.63 12.94
C ILE A 203 4.30 -3.96 12.89
N ALA A 204 4.46 -2.72 13.35
CA ALA A 204 5.75 -2.03 13.41
C ALA A 204 6.60 -2.48 14.61
N SER A 205 7.92 -2.62 14.41
CA SER A 205 8.91 -2.97 15.44
C SER A 205 8.65 -4.24 16.26
N LYS A 206 7.72 -5.10 15.83
CA LYS A 206 7.32 -6.33 16.53
C LYS A 206 8.38 -7.42 16.36
N THR A 207 8.66 -8.12 17.46
CA THR A 207 9.65 -9.21 17.53
C THR A 207 9.05 -10.50 16.99
N VAL A 208 9.53 -10.95 15.83
CA VAL A 208 9.09 -12.17 15.14
C VAL A 208 10.16 -13.26 15.28
N LYS A 209 9.74 -14.47 15.61
CA LYS A 209 10.57 -15.70 15.65
C LYS A 209 10.52 -16.37 14.29
N ILE A 210 11.66 -16.79 13.76
CA ILE A 210 11.82 -17.36 12.42
C ILE A 210 12.73 -18.60 12.53
N THR A 211 12.21 -19.77 12.17
CA THR A 211 12.94 -21.05 12.19
C THR A 211 13.22 -21.52 10.77
N ILE A 212 14.45 -21.94 10.47
CA ILE A 212 14.89 -22.43 9.15
C ILE A 212 15.69 -23.72 9.36
N GLY A 213 14.98 -24.84 9.44
CA GLY A 213 15.54 -26.06 10.03
C GLY A 213 15.99 -25.78 11.47
N ASP A 214 17.21 -26.18 11.79
CA ASP A 214 17.78 -26.17 13.14
C ASP A 214 18.14 -24.73 13.62
N LYS A 215 18.14 -23.75 12.71
CA LYS A 215 18.47 -22.35 13.02
C LYS A 215 17.22 -21.53 13.38
N VAL A 216 17.22 -20.98 14.59
CA VAL A 216 16.23 -19.98 15.06
C VAL A 216 16.81 -18.57 14.94
N PHE A 217 16.00 -17.64 14.44
CA PHE A 217 16.33 -16.22 14.31
C PHE A 217 15.22 -15.36 14.94
N THR A 218 15.63 -14.33 15.66
CA THR A 218 14.73 -13.30 16.19
C THR A 218 14.97 -12.00 15.43
N LYS A 219 13.91 -11.37 14.89
CA LYS A 219 13.99 -10.13 14.09
C LYS A 219 12.81 -9.21 14.38
N LYS A 220 13.07 -7.89 14.40
CA LYS A 220 12.01 -6.86 14.46
C LYS A 220 11.57 -6.47 13.05
N THR A 221 10.27 -6.23 12.88
CA THR A 221 9.69 -5.68 11.65
C THR A 221 10.06 -4.23 11.41
N THR A 222 10.09 -3.79 10.14
CA THR A 222 10.12 -2.38 9.77
C THR A 222 8.79 -1.68 10.10
N ALA A 223 8.79 -0.35 10.08
CA ALA A 223 7.58 0.47 10.25
C ALA A 223 6.48 0.20 9.21
N GLU A 224 6.82 -0.39 8.06
CA GLU A 224 5.86 -0.77 7.00
C GLU A 224 5.39 -2.23 7.11
N GLY A 225 5.95 -3.02 8.04
CA GLY A 225 5.51 -4.37 8.38
C GLY A 225 6.29 -5.52 7.75
N PHE A 226 7.55 -5.34 7.34
CA PHE A 226 8.33 -6.43 6.72
C PHE A 226 9.66 -6.71 7.43
N ILE A 227 10.22 -7.89 7.18
CA ILE A 227 11.55 -8.32 7.64
C ILE A 227 12.34 -8.82 6.43
N VAL A 228 13.57 -8.35 6.27
CA VAL A 228 14.53 -8.90 5.29
C VAL A 228 15.87 -9.14 5.96
N PHE A 229 16.38 -10.37 5.90
CA PHE A 229 17.71 -10.71 6.42
C PHE A 229 18.35 -11.88 5.66
N LYS A 230 19.67 -12.05 5.83
CA LYS A 230 20.46 -13.11 5.22
C LYS A 230 20.66 -14.26 6.22
N PRO A 231 20.01 -15.43 6.05
CA PRO A 231 20.04 -16.49 7.06
C PRO A 231 21.32 -17.35 7.06
N LYS A 232 22.15 -17.29 6.01
CA LYS A 232 23.37 -18.12 5.84
C LYS A 232 23.11 -19.61 6.13
N VAL A 233 22.34 -20.26 5.26
CA VAL A 233 21.98 -21.68 5.35
C VAL A 233 22.47 -22.43 4.11
N ALA A 234 22.84 -23.71 4.28
CA ALA A 234 23.34 -24.57 3.19
C ALA A 234 22.26 -24.87 2.15
N ALA A 235 22.66 -25.36 0.97
CA ALA A 235 21.73 -25.75 -0.10
C ALA A 235 21.03 -27.08 0.21
N LYS A 236 19.89 -27.02 0.90
CA LYS A 236 18.90 -28.09 1.05
C LYS A 236 17.47 -27.53 1.05
N THR A 237 16.46 -28.38 1.04
CA THR A 237 15.08 -27.95 1.30
C THR A 237 14.87 -27.75 2.80
N TYR A 238 14.22 -26.65 3.18
CA TYR A 238 13.85 -26.35 4.57
C TYR A 238 12.34 -26.15 4.68
N THR A 239 11.74 -26.59 5.78
CA THR A 239 10.54 -25.92 6.28
C THR A 239 10.98 -24.63 6.96
N VAL A 240 10.52 -23.50 6.45
CA VAL A 240 10.66 -22.19 7.10
C VAL A 240 9.38 -21.92 7.88
N THR A 241 9.48 -21.69 9.17
CA THR A 241 8.37 -21.31 10.04
C THR A 241 8.58 -19.89 10.57
N VAL A 242 7.52 -19.10 10.62
CA VAL A 242 7.54 -17.72 11.11
C VAL A 242 6.38 -17.54 12.08
N SER A 243 6.66 -17.06 13.29
CA SER A 243 5.64 -16.87 14.33
C SER A 243 5.79 -15.56 15.11
N LEU A 244 4.65 -14.99 15.51
CA LEU A 244 4.50 -13.79 16.32
C LEU A 244 3.29 -14.01 17.25
N GLY A 245 3.51 -14.32 18.53
CA GLY A 245 2.43 -14.78 19.40
C GLY A 245 1.69 -15.99 18.81
N ASN A 246 0.36 -15.96 18.79
CA ASN A 246 -0.49 -17.03 18.26
C ASN A 246 -0.48 -17.11 16.72
N TYR A 247 0.00 -16.07 16.03
CA TYR A 247 0.13 -16.07 14.57
C TYR A 247 1.34 -16.91 14.15
N SER A 248 1.13 -17.93 13.32
CA SER A 248 2.21 -18.76 12.77
C SER A 248 1.93 -19.16 11.33
N VAL A 249 2.97 -19.23 10.50
CA VAL A 249 2.93 -19.71 9.12
C VAL A 249 4.18 -20.52 8.80
N SER A 250 4.02 -21.63 8.06
CA SER A 250 5.11 -22.49 7.62
C SER A 250 5.09 -22.68 6.09
N LYS A 251 6.27 -22.76 5.47
CA LYS A 251 6.43 -22.94 4.03
C LYS A 251 7.67 -23.77 3.72
N LYS A 252 7.54 -24.81 2.89
CA LYS A 252 8.70 -25.55 2.36
C LYS A 252 9.38 -24.69 1.28
N ILE A 253 10.69 -24.47 1.39
CA ILE A 253 11.49 -23.64 0.48
C ILE A 253 12.80 -24.36 0.15
N LYS A 254 13.12 -24.48 -1.14
CA LYS A 254 14.41 -25.02 -1.60
C LYS A 254 15.47 -23.92 -1.51
N CYS A 255 16.52 -24.15 -0.74
CA CYS A 255 17.75 -23.36 -0.80
C CYS A 255 18.69 -23.94 -1.86
N ILE A 256 19.27 -23.08 -2.71
CA ILE A 256 20.23 -23.46 -3.75
C ILE A 256 21.52 -22.64 -3.63
N ASN A 257 22.64 -23.20 -4.08
CA ASN A 257 23.91 -22.49 -4.15
C ASN A 257 23.78 -21.27 -5.08
N GLY A 258 24.07 -20.07 -4.56
CA GLY A 258 23.99 -18.86 -5.39
C GLY A 258 24.18 -17.54 -4.64
N ASN A 259 24.50 -16.51 -5.45
CA ASN A 259 24.64 -15.12 -5.03
C ASN A 259 23.49 -14.27 -5.58
N VAL A 260 23.12 -13.22 -4.83
CA VAL A 260 22.18 -12.21 -5.32
C VAL A 260 22.76 -11.42 -6.50
N LYS A 261 21.90 -11.08 -7.45
CA LYS A 261 22.21 -10.33 -8.67
C LYS A 261 21.61 -8.93 -8.56
N ASN A 262 22.41 -7.90 -8.77
CA ASN A 262 21.95 -6.52 -8.66
C ASN A 262 21.11 -6.16 -9.91
N PRO A 263 19.80 -5.83 -9.76
CA PRO A 263 18.91 -5.61 -10.90
C PRO A 263 19.21 -4.32 -11.70
N PHE A 264 20.14 -3.47 -11.24
CA PHE A 264 20.65 -2.34 -12.02
C PHE A 264 21.81 -2.71 -12.95
N THR A 265 22.58 -3.77 -12.65
CA THR A 265 23.80 -4.14 -13.40
C THR A 265 23.71 -5.48 -14.10
N THR A 266 22.82 -6.36 -13.67
CA THR A 266 22.72 -7.76 -14.12
C THR A 266 21.31 -8.07 -14.63
N LYS A 267 21.20 -8.79 -15.74
CA LYS A 267 19.92 -9.32 -16.24
C LYS A 267 19.44 -10.50 -15.36
N ILE A 268 18.17 -10.48 -15.00
CA ILE A 268 17.47 -11.46 -14.16
C ILE A 268 16.24 -11.92 -14.96
N LYS A 269 16.05 -13.23 -15.08
CA LYS A 269 14.85 -13.79 -15.74
C LYS A 269 13.64 -13.58 -14.82
N THR A 270 12.52 -13.10 -15.37
CA THR A 270 11.26 -13.02 -14.64
C THR A 270 10.66 -14.41 -14.43
N VAL A 271 9.97 -14.62 -13.31
CA VAL A 271 9.19 -15.83 -13.03
C VAL A 271 7.75 -15.52 -13.36
N ASN A 272 7.18 -16.19 -14.38
CA ASN A 272 5.80 -15.97 -14.86
C ASN A 272 5.47 -14.48 -15.14
N GLY A 273 6.46 -13.73 -15.65
CA GLY A 273 6.35 -12.29 -15.93
C GLY A 273 6.55 -11.37 -14.70
N VAL A 274 6.68 -11.92 -13.50
CA VAL A 274 6.95 -11.22 -12.23
C VAL A 274 8.46 -11.08 -12.00
N PRO A 275 8.96 -9.97 -11.41
CA PRO A 275 10.38 -9.82 -11.10
C PRO A 275 10.84 -10.86 -10.07
N ASP A 276 11.92 -11.59 -10.35
CA ASP A 276 12.43 -12.63 -9.45
C ASP A 276 13.17 -12.01 -8.26
N ILE A 277 12.41 -11.68 -7.22
CA ILE A 277 12.95 -10.99 -6.03
C ILE A 277 13.85 -11.89 -5.18
N ASP A 278 13.72 -13.22 -5.26
CA ASP A 278 14.53 -14.16 -4.48
C ASP A 278 16.02 -14.06 -4.81
N VAL A 279 16.34 -13.73 -6.06
CA VAL A 279 17.72 -13.51 -6.51
C VAL A 279 18.15 -12.05 -6.43
N MET A 280 17.31 -11.12 -5.95
CA MET A 280 17.67 -9.71 -5.77
C MET A 280 18.26 -9.43 -4.37
N PRO A 281 19.05 -8.35 -4.19
CA PRO A 281 19.62 -8.00 -2.89
C PRO A 281 18.56 -7.62 -1.85
N GLY A 282 18.93 -7.64 -0.57
CA GLY A 282 18.01 -7.45 0.56
C GLY A 282 17.30 -6.10 0.59
N ASN A 283 17.78 -5.08 -0.12
CA ASN A 283 17.12 -3.78 -0.25
C ASN A 283 16.00 -3.74 -1.33
N PHE A 284 15.56 -4.88 -1.85
CA PHE A 284 14.36 -5.00 -2.68
C PHE A 284 13.28 -5.78 -1.92
N VAL A 285 12.05 -5.28 -1.93
CA VAL A 285 10.85 -5.89 -1.35
C VAL A 285 9.67 -5.78 -2.33
N MET A 286 8.70 -6.69 -2.27
CA MET A 286 7.41 -6.48 -2.93
C MET A 286 6.61 -5.40 -2.17
N VAL A 287 5.80 -4.64 -2.88
CA VAL A 287 4.86 -3.68 -2.29
C VAL A 287 3.68 -4.38 -1.61
N ASP A 288 3.19 -3.80 -0.51
CA ASP A 288 1.87 -4.09 0.04
C ASP A 288 0.83 -3.40 -0.86
N ASN A 289 0.02 -4.17 -1.57
CA ASN A 289 -0.86 -3.63 -2.61
C ASN A 289 -2.03 -2.79 -2.06
N ASP A 290 -2.32 -2.87 -0.76
CA ASP A 290 -3.45 -2.17 -0.15
C ASP A 290 -3.01 -1.23 1.00
N ALA A 291 -1.71 -1.02 1.16
CA ALA A 291 -1.15 -0.01 2.06
C ALA A 291 -1.28 1.43 1.55
N GLN A 292 -1.08 2.35 2.49
CA GLN A 292 -0.77 3.75 2.21
C GLN A 292 0.75 3.97 2.20
N TYR A 293 1.25 4.68 1.20
CA TYR A 293 2.66 5.06 1.10
C TYR A 293 2.82 6.58 0.98
N THR A 294 3.81 7.12 1.70
CA THR A 294 4.31 8.49 1.53
C THR A 294 5.66 8.46 0.83
N LEU A 295 5.84 9.29 -0.20
CA LEU A 295 7.09 9.48 -0.95
C LEU A 295 7.49 10.96 -0.93
N THR A 296 8.79 11.25 -0.82
CA THR A 296 9.32 12.62 -1.01
C THR A 296 9.53 12.95 -2.50
N LYS A 297 9.67 14.24 -2.81
CA LYS A 297 10.01 14.75 -4.16
C LYS A 297 11.13 13.95 -4.84
N ALA A 298 12.28 13.82 -4.18
CA ALA A 298 13.41 13.09 -4.72
C ALA A 298 13.11 11.59 -4.98
N GLN A 299 12.27 10.96 -4.14
CA GLN A 299 11.94 9.55 -4.26
C GLN A 299 11.03 9.26 -5.46
N TYR A 300 9.96 10.03 -5.67
CA TYR A 300 9.09 9.81 -6.83
C TYR A 300 9.73 10.33 -8.13
N GLN A 301 10.54 11.39 -8.10
CA GLN A 301 11.26 11.88 -9.28
C GLN A 301 12.30 10.86 -9.80
N GLN A 302 12.91 10.04 -8.93
CA GLN A 302 13.76 8.91 -9.36
C GLN A 302 12.99 7.86 -10.18
N VAL A 303 11.69 7.67 -9.91
CA VAL A 303 10.82 6.76 -10.68
C VAL A 303 10.49 7.39 -12.03
N LEU A 304 9.95 8.61 -12.02
CA LEU A 304 9.62 9.36 -13.24
C LEU A 304 10.80 9.47 -14.19
N LYS A 305 12.01 9.80 -13.69
CA LYS A 305 13.20 9.93 -14.54
C LYS A 305 13.67 8.59 -15.09
N ARG A 306 13.54 7.49 -14.35
CA ARG A 306 13.83 6.13 -14.86
C ARG A 306 12.82 5.73 -15.93
N ASP A 307 11.53 5.98 -15.69
CA ASP A 307 10.46 5.62 -16.62
C ASP A 307 10.51 6.48 -17.91
N SER A 308 10.84 7.76 -17.80
CA SER A 308 11.15 8.63 -18.95
C SER A 308 12.35 8.11 -19.76
N ASN A 309 13.47 7.80 -19.10
CA ASN A 309 14.62 7.20 -19.78
C ASN A 309 14.28 5.84 -20.42
N THR A 310 13.31 5.10 -19.87
CA THR A 310 12.82 3.82 -20.41
C THR A 310 11.98 4.05 -21.67
N LEU A 311 11.05 5.01 -21.66
CA LEU A 311 10.30 5.45 -22.84
C LEU A 311 11.21 5.93 -23.97
N PHE A 312 12.30 6.64 -23.62
CA PHE A 312 13.30 7.09 -24.60
C PHE A 312 14.05 5.94 -25.29
N LEU A 313 14.36 4.85 -24.57
CA LEU A 313 15.13 3.72 -25.12
C LEU A 313 14.28 2.63 -25.76
N TYR A 314 13.03 2.44 -25.31
CA TYR A 314 12.18 1.30 -25.69
C TYR A 314 10.80 1.68 -26.23
N GLY A 315 10.40 2.95 -26.15
CA GLY A 315 9.03 3.39 -26.42
C GLY A 315 7.99 2.94 -25.38
N LYS A 316 8.32 1.96 -24.53
CA LYS A 316 7.36 1.26 -23.66
C LYS A 316 7.87 1.21 -22.22
N LEU A 317 6.94 1.15 -21.27
CA LEU A 317 7.26 0.96 -19.85
C LEU A 317 7.40 -0.54 -19.51
N SER A 318 7.98 -0.82 -18.34
CA SER A 318 7.95 -2.13 -17.71
C SER A 318 6.67 -2.35 -16.90
N LYS A 319 6.24 -3.63 -16.82
CA LYS A 319 5.02 -4.13 -16.16
C LYS A 319 5.07 -3.95 -14.64
N TYR A 320 6.28 -3.87 -14.10
CA TYR A 320 6.55 -3.44 -12.74
C TYR A 320 7.46 -2.20 -12.77
N THR A 321 7.46 -1.45 -11.68
CA THR A 321 8.45 -0.41 -11.39
C THR A 321 8.80 -0.49 -9.91
N PHE A 322 9.68 0.37 -9.41
CA PHE A 322 10.01 0.36 -7.98
C PHE A 322 10.32 1.74 -7.39
N PHE A 323 9.89 1.97 -6.14
CA PHE A 323 10.03 3.25 -5.45
C PHE A 323 10.61 3.07 -4.04
N LYS A 324 11.12 4.17 -3.47
CA LYS A 324 11.49 4.29 -2.05
C LYS A 324 10.41 5.08 -1.33
N SER A 325 9.97 4.64 -0.17
CA SER A 325 9.03 5.38 0.68
C SER A 325 9.76 6.26 1.70
N LYS A 326 9.05 7.18 2.36
CA LYS A 326 9.61 7.97 3.46
C LYS A 326 9.99 7.07 4.65
N ALA A 327 9.17 6.06 4.96
CA ALA A 327 9.36 5.18 6.13
C ALA A 327 10.41 4.07 5.92
N ALA A 328 10.69 3.66 4.69
CA ALA A 328 11.74 2.69 4.36
C ALA A 328 12.62 3.21 3.20
N SER A 329 13.25 4.37 3.42
CA SER A 329 14.04 5.12 2.44
C SER A 329 15.23 4.36 1.83
N THR A 330 15.68 3.27 2.45
CA THR A 330 16.74 2.37 1.96
C THR A 330 16.22 1.27 1.01
N PHE A 331 14.93 0.94 1.06
CA PHE A 331 14.31 -0.19 0.34
C PHE A 331 13.56 0.22 -0.93
N TYR A 332 13.69 -0.60 -1.97
CA TYR A 332 12.95 -0.49 -3.23
C TYR A 332 11.73 -1.41 -3.23
N HIS A 333 10.55 -0.81 -3.24
CA HIS A 333 9.24 -1.46 -3.30
C HIS A 333 8.87 -1.77 -4.75
N ILE A 334 8.95 -3.04 -5.14
CA ILE A 334 8.52 -3.54 -6.44
C ILE A 334 6.99 -3.54 -6.51
N ILE A 335 6.45 -2.73 -7.42
CA ILE A 335 5.02 -2.43 -7.58
C ILE A 335 4.58 -2.69 -9.02
N LYS A 336 3.39 -3.26 -9.21
CA LYS A 336 2.76 -3.40 -10.55
C LYS A 336 2.57 -2.01 -11.17
N ARG A 337 2.75 -1.88 -12.48
CA ARG A 337 2.65 -0.59 -13.20
C ARG A 337 1.31 0.08 -12.93
N GLU A 338 0.23 -0.68 -12.89
CA GLU A 338 -1.13 -0.18 -12.71
C GLU A 338 -1.38 0.36 -11.29
N LYS A 339 -0.72 -0.21 -10.28
CA LYS A 339 -0.69 0.31 -8.89
C LYS A 339 0.21 1.53 -8.77
N TRP A 340 1.34 1.58 -9.50
CA TRP A 340 2.18 2.79 -9.56
C TRP A 340 1.45 3.96 -10.23
N ASN A 341 0.65 3.71 -11.27
CA ASN A 341 -0.11 4.74 -11.96
C ASN A 341 -1.07 5.50 -11.01
N VAL A 342 -1.54 4.87 -9.92
CA VAL A 342 -2.30 5.53 -8.83
C VAL A 342 -1.45 6.58 -8.10
N ILE A 343 -0.18 6.26 -7.82
CA ILE A 343 0.77 7.19 -7.17
C ILE A 343 1.11 8.33 -8.14
N GLU A 344 1.36 8.00 -9.40
CA GLU A 344 1.72 8.98 -10.42
C GLU A 344 0.56 9.91 -10.78
N GLN A 345 -0.67 9.41 -10.85
CA GLN A 345 -1.86 10.26 -11.05
C GLN A 345 -2.02 11.26 -9.90
N ALA A 346 -1.83 10.85 -8.65
CA ALA A 346 -1.88 11.76 -7.51
C ALA A 346 -0.80 12.88 -7.58
N ILE A 347 0.38 12.58 -8.15
CA ILE A 347 1.41 13.59 -8.43
C ILE A 347 0.95 14.52 -9.55
N ASN A 348 0.46 13.98 -10.67
CA ASN A 348 -0.01 14.75 -11.83
C ASN A 348 -1.19 15.67 -11.48
N ILE A 349 -2.18 15.23 -10.68
CA ILE A 349 -3.27 16.08 -10.18
C ILE A 349 -2.72 17.32 -9.46
N LYS A 350 -1.79 17.14 -8.50
CA LYS A 350 -1.19 18.27 -7.77
C LYS A 350 -0.36 19.19 -8.67
N MET A 351 0.41 18.61 -9.60
CA MET A 351 1.27 19.36 -10.51
C MET A 351 0.49 20.21 -11.53
N VAL A 352 -0.66 19.71 -11.99
CA VAL A 352 -1.53 20.41 -12.92
C VAL A 352 -2.42 21.41 -12.18
N LYS A 353 -3.08 21.05 -11.05
CA LYS A 353 -3.92 22.00 -10.29
C LYS A 353 -3.16 23.24 -9.83
N LYS A 354 -1.86 23.12 -9.52
CA LYS A 354 -1.04 24.28 -9.11
C LYS A 354 -0.56 25.15 -10.29
N ASN A 355 -0.68 24.67 -11.54
CA ASN A 355 -0.25 25.27 -12.82
C ASN A 355 0.84 26.35 -12.70
N SER A 356 1.97 26.01 -12.08
CA SER A 356 3.01 26.97 -11.70
C SER A 356 4.35 26.61 -12.35
N TYR A 357 5.17 27.63 -12.57
CA TYR A 357 6.45 27.52 -13.28
C TYR A 357 7.42 26.63 -12.50
N LYS A 358 7.72 25.44 -13.05
CA LYS A 358 8.59 24.40 -12.45
C LYS A 358 8.10 23.84 -11.08
N TYR A 359 6.81 23.93 -10.75
CA TYR A 359 6.29 23.38 -9.49
C TYR A 359 6.37 21.84 -9.42
N TRP A 360 6.70 21.33 -8.22
CA TRP A 360 6.73 19.91 -7.87
C TRP A 360 6.34 19.72 -6.40
N PRO A 361 5.36 18.85 -6.05
CA PRO A 361 4.99 18.60 -4.65
C PRO A 361 6.16 18.10 -3.79
N GLY A 362 6.36 18.68 -2.59
CA GLY A 362 7.40 18.24 -1.66
C GLY A 362 7.25 16.77 -1.23
N SER A 363 6.00 16.31 -1.11
CA SER A 363 5.64 14.91 -0.87
C SER A 363 4.31 14.54 -1.53
N ILE A 364 4.09 13.23 -1.68
CA ILE A 364 2.80 12.65 -2.01
C ILE A 364 2.50 11.50 -1.03
N THR A 365 1.25 11.37 -0.60
CA THR A 365 0.76 10.29 0.24
C THR A 365 -0.44 9.66 -0.46
N VAL A 366 -0.41 8.34 -0.68
CA VAL A 366 -1.38 7.65 -1.54
C VAL A 366 -1.74 6.30 -0.93
N ASN A 367 -3.04 6.07 -0.73
CA ASN A 367 -3.60 4.77 -0.35
C ASN A 367 -3.89 3.96 -1.62
N LEU A 368 -3.30 2.76 -1.71
CA LEU A 368 -3.45 1.85 -2.85
C LEU A 368 -4.66 0.90 -2.73
N LYS A 369 -5.31 0.80 -1.56
CA LYS A 369 -6.39 -0.17 -1.30
C LYS A 369 -7.47 -0.14 -2.37
N GLY A 370 -7.68 -1.27 -3.05
CA GLY A 370 -8.67 -1.42 -4.12
C GLY A 370 -8.43 -0.60 -5.41
N LYS A 371 -7.37 0.21 -5.49
CA LYS A 371 -7.09 1.09 -6.64
C LYS A 371 -6.09 0.48 -7.62
N SER A 372 -6.30 0.71 -8.90
CA SER A 372 -5.44 0.31 -10.02
C SER A 372 -5.81 1.14 -11.24
N LEU A 373 -4.85 1.57 -12.07
CA LEU A 373 -5.07 2.45 -13.23
C LEU A 373 -4.21 2.10 -14.44
N THR A 374 -4.76 2.21 -15.63
CA THR A 374 -4.05 2.15 -16.92
C THR A 374 -3.35 3.47 -17.22
N TYR A 375 -3.95 4.60 -16.86
CA TYR A 375 -3.46 5.95 -17.15
C TYR A 375 -3.14 6.73 -15.88
N SER A 376 -1.92 7.25 -15.83
CA SER A 376 -1.48 8.17 -14.78
C SER A 376 -1.64 9.64 -15.20
N GLU A 377 -1.75 9.89 -16.50
CA GLU A 377 -1.99 11.20 -17.07
C GLU A 377 -3.35 11.78 -16.63
N VAL A 378 -3.41 13.09 -16.51
CA VAL A 378 -4.62 13.84 -16.14
C VAL A 378 -4.94 14.87 -17.22
N ARG A 379 -6.22 15.15 -17.41
CA ARG A 379 -6.67 16.18 -18.34
C ARG A 379 -6.35 17.55 -17.74
N ASP A 380 -5.32 18.17 -18.28
CA ASP A 380 -5.04 19.58 -18.11
C ASP A 380 -6.10 20.39 -18.89
N ILE A 381 -6.68 21.40 -18.25
CA ILE A 381 -7.79 22.21 -18.77
C ILE A 381 -7.26 23.63 -18.95
N GLN A 382 -7.49 24.24 -20.10
CA GLN A 382 -6.95 25.59 -20.37
C GLN A 382 -7.45 26.59 -19.31
N ASN A 383 -6.52 27.29 -18.67
CA ASN A 383 -6.83 28.12 -17.50
C ASN A 383 -7.23 29.56 -17.89
N THR A 384 -6.97 29.93 -19.14
CA THR A 384 -7.42 31.14 -19.80
C THR A 384 -7.94 30.77 -21.19
N GLU A 385 -8.60 31.69 -21.87
CA GLU A 385 -8.91 31.47 -23.28
C GLU A 385 -7.62 31.32 -24.11
N TYR A 386 -7.71 30.53 -25.19
CA TYR A 386 -6.67 30.34 -26.21
C TYR A 386 -5.32 29.72 -25.76
N THR A 387 -5.16 29.16 -24.55
CA THR A 387 -3.91 28.45 -24.13
C THR A 387 -3.84 26.96 -24.50
N CYS A 388 -4.80 26.44 -25.27
CA CYS A 388 -4.90 25.03 -25.68
C CYS A 388 -3.60 24.39 -26.24
N GLY A 389 -2.73 25.17 -26.89
CA GLY A 389 -1.41 24.73 -27.36
C GLY A 389 -0.45 24.41 -26.20
N PRO A 390 -0.10 25.38 -25.35
CA PRO A 390 0.57 25.16 -24.07
C PRO A 390 -0.05 24.04 -23.21
N THR A 391 -1.37 23.95 -23.09
CA THR A 391 -2.05 22.86 -22.35
C THR A 391 -1.80 21.49 -23.00
N SER A 392 -1.87 21.40 -24.33
CA SER A 392 -1.58 20.16 -25.07
C SER A 392 -0.12 19.73 -24.94
N ALA A 393 0.82 20.69 -24.84
CA ALA A 393 2.23 20.41 -24.54
C ALA A 393 2.44 19.92 -23.10
N SER A 394 1.72 20.49 -22.13
CA SER A 394 1.68 20.03 -20.73
C SER A 394 1.28 18.55 -20.65
N VAL A 395 0.16 18.17 -21.26
CA VAL A 395 -0.29 16.76 -21.28
C VAL A 395 0.72 15.85 -22.00
N CYS A 396 1.28 16.27 -23.14
CA CYS A 396 2.35 15.51 -23.81
C CYS A 396 3.58 15.29 -22.91
N SER A 397 3.92 16.25 -22.05
CA SER A 397 5.03 16.13 -21.10
C SER A 397 4.76 15.12 -19.96
N GLN A 398 3.49 14.97 -19.54
CA GLN A 398 3.05 13.94 -18.59
C GLN A 398 3.22 12.53 -19.19
N VAL A 399 2.80 12.32 -20.44
CA VAL A 399 2.94 11.04 -21.17
C VAL A 399 4.40 10.58 -21.19
N LEU A 400 5.30 11.52 -21.47
CA LEU A 400 6.74 11.28 -21.61
C LEU A 400 7.50 11.30 -20.25
N LYS A 401 6.77 11.40 -19.12
CA LYS A 401 7.32 11.36 -17.74
C LYS A 401 8.39 12.43 -17.47
N ASN A 402 8.28 13.56 -18.16
CA ASN A 402 9.24 14.67 -18.17
C ASN A 402 8.44 15.99 -18.06
N TYR A 403 7.69 16.15 -16.98
CA TYR A 403 6.59 17.13 -16.88
C TYR A 403 7.04 18.60 -16.87
N PHE A 404 6.27 19.42 -17.61
CA PHE A 404 6.25 20.87 -17.56
C PHE A 404 4.79 21.35 -17.65
N SER A 405 4.42 22.35 -16.85
CA SER A 405 3.05 22.88 -16.77
C SER A 405 2.64 23.74 -17.97
N GLU A 406 1.33 23.93 -18.18
CA GLU A 406 0.78 24.89 -19.15
C GLU A 406 1.45 26.26 -18.97
N LYS A 407 1.53 26.76 -17.73
CA LYS A 407 2.15 28.05 -17.42
C LYS A 407 3.63 28.11 -17.80
N TYR A 408 4.38 27.00 -17.64
CA TYR A 408 5.75 26.93 -18.10
C TYR A 408 5.86 27.06 -19.63
N PHE A 409 5.00 26.36 -20.39
CA PHE A 409 4.96 26.46 -21.84
C PHE A 409 4.49 27.84 -22.32
N GLN A 410 3.45 28.41 -21.69
CA GLN A 410 2.95 29.77 -21.95
C GLN A 410 4.08 30.81 -21.79
N THR A 411 4.71 30.85 -20.62
CA THR A 411 5.80 31.79 -20.31
C THR A 411 7.02 31.59 -21.23
N LYS A 412 7.40 30.34 -21.58
CA LYS A 412 8.54 30.09 -22.48
C LYS A 412 8.25 30.26 -23.97
N ALA A 413 6.97 30.28 -24.36
CA ALA A 413 6.55 30.67 -25.70
C ALA A 413 6.31 32.19 -25.83
N HIS A 414 6.34 32.94 -24.72
CA HIS A 414 6.02 34.37 -24.66
C HIS A 414 4.62 34.71 -25.21
N VAL A 415 3.65 33.82 -25.00
CA VAL A 415 2.26 34.00 -25.47
C VAL A 415 1.31 34.30 -24.32
N THR A 416 0.39 35.23 -24.53
CA THR A 416 -0.80 35.43 -23.69
C THR A 416 -1.98 34.66 -24.26
N HIS A 417 -2.25 34.84 -25.56
CA HIS A 417 -3.35 34.20 -26.29
C HIS A 417 -2.84 33.49 -27.56
N GLY A 418 -3.28 32.25 -27.78
CA GLY A 418 -2.87 31.44 -28.93
C GLY A 418 -1.41 30.97 -28.88
N VAL A 419 -1.00 30.16 -29.86
CA VAL A 419 0.44 29.89 -30.11
C VAL A 419 0.67 29.47 -31.56
N ASN A 420 1.72 30.00 -32.18
CA ASN A 420 2.23 29.47 -33.45
C ASN A 420 2.96 28.14 -33.16
N ILE A 421 2.59 27.09 -33.89
CA ILE A 421 3.13 25.73 -33.67
C ILE A 421 4.67 25.65 -33.81
N ASN A 422 5.31 26.56 -34.55
CA ASN A 422 6.78 26.69 -34.61
C ASN A 422 7.39 27.14 -33.27
N VAL A 423 6.75 28.08 -32.56
CA VAL A 423 7.22 28.54 -31.26
C VAL A 423 7.11 27.41 -30.23
N LEU A 424 5.98 26.69 -30.22
CA LEU A 424 5.76 25.56 -29.32
C LEU A 424 6.76 24.41 -29.58
N LYS A 425 7.05 24.11 -30.86
CA LYS A 425 8.11 23.17 -31.29
C LYS A 425 9.48 23.57 -30.72
N SER A 426 9.86 24.85 -30.83
CA SER A 426 11.14 25.35 -30.30
C SER A 426 11.23 25.30 -28.77
N VAL A 427 10.13 25.59 -28.06
CA VAL A 427 10.08 25.47 -26.58
C VAL A 427 10.20 24.01 -26.13
N LEU A 428 9.53 23.08 -26.82
CA LEU A 428 9.67 21.64 -26.58
C LEU A 428 11.12 21.18 -26.82
N GLN A 429 11.73 21.60 -27.92
CA GLN A 429 13.12 21.23 -28.24
C GLN A 429 14.12 21.73 -27.19
N LYS A 430 13.93 22.93 -26.63
CA LYS A 430 14.72 23.45 -25.49
C LYS A 430 14.55 22.66 -24.18
N ASN A 431 13.58 21.75 -24.08
CA ASN A 431 13.22 21.01 -22.86
C ASN A 431 13.47 19.49 -22.94
N ASN A 432 14.47 19.08 -23.73
CA ASN A 432 14.85 17.68 -23.97
C ASN A 432 13.77 16.84 -24.69
N PHE A 433 12.95 17.47 -25.53
CA PHE A 433 12.08 16.79 -26.48
C PHE A 433 12.63 16.88 -27.92
N LYS A 434 12.20 15.95 -28.77
CA LYS A 434 12.26 16.07 -30.23
C LYS A 434 10.83 16.25 -30.71
N ALA A 435 10.50 17.47 -31.12
CA ALA A 435 9.24 17.80 -31.77
C ALA A 435 9.43 17.82 -33.29
N THR A 436 8.67 17.01 -34.01
CA THR A 436 8.73 16.87 -35.49
C THR A 436 7.35 17.06 -36.09
N TYR A 437 7.29 17.79 -37.20
CA TYR A 437 6.06 17.92 -37.99
C TYR A 437 5.63 16.59 -38.58
N PHE A 438 4.31 16.46 -38.75
CA PHE A 438 3.68 15.46 -39.59
C PHE A 438 2.45 16.10 -40.25
N TYR A 439 2.08 15.60 -41.42
CA TYR A 439 1.01 16.19 -42.24
C TYR A 439 -0.19 15.24 -42.47
N THR A 440 -0.04 13.95 -42.13
CA THR A 440 -1.11 12.95 -42.29
C THR A 440 -1.26 12.10 -41.03
N MET A 441 -2.49 11.86 -40.55
CA MET A 441 -2.67 11.06 -39.32
C MET A 441 -2.08 9.66 -39.43
N SER A 442 -2.06 9.02 -40.61
CA SER A 442 -1.35 7.74 -40.81
C SER A 442 0.13 7.80 -40.41
N SER A 443 0.84 8.89 -40.72
CA SER A 443 2.24 9.07 -40.34
C SER A 443 2.42 9.28 -38.83
N ALA A 444 1.52 10.01 -38.16
CA ALA A 444 1.53 10.14 -36.70
C ALA A 444 1.23 8.81 -36.00
N ILE A 445 0.23 8.06 -36.46
CA ILE A 445 -0.14 6.75 -35.88
C ILE A 445 1.04 5.76 -35.96
N LYS A 446 1.74 5.71 -37.10
CA LYS A 446 2.99 4.93 -37.27
C LYS A 446 4.13 5.35 -36.32
N GLN A 447 4.08 6.55 -35.74
CA GLN A 447 5.05 7.05 -34.75
C GLN A 447 4.60 6.84 -33.30
N LEU A 448 3.30 7.00 -33.02
CA LEU A 448 2.68 6.83 -31.70
C LEU A 448 2.57 5.35 -31.31
N ALA A 449 2.20 4.46 -32.24
CA ALA A 449 2.08 3.01 -32.00
C ALA A 449 3.43 2.33 -31.66
N LYS A 450 4.56 3.01 -31.92
CA LYS A 450 5.89 2.59 -31.46
C LYS A 450 6.12 2.89 -29.97
N GLY A 451 5.30 3.75 -29.37
CA GLY A 451 5.46 4.29 -28.03
C GLY A 451 6.54 5.37 -27.92
N GLY A 452 6.76 5.88 -26.71
CA GLY A 452 7.75 6.92 -26.40
C GLY A 452 7.45 8.25 -27.09
N ALA A 453 6.20 8.47 -27.45
CA ALA A 453 5.72 9.59 -28.24
C ALA A 453 4.34 10.03 -27.75
N ALA A 454 4.08 11.33 -27.82
CA ALA A 454 2.77 11.95 -27.72
C ALA A 454 2.57 12.86 -28.94
N LEU A 455 1.36 13.38 -29.13
CA LEU A 455 0.99 14.18 -30.30
C LEU A 455 0.24 15.45 -29.87
N ILE A 456 0.67 16.61 -30.37
CA ILE A 456 -0.11 17.85 -30.39
C ILE A 456 -0.69 18.01 -31.80
N ALA A 457 -2.00 17.87 -31.96
CA ALA A 457 -2.69 17.95 -33.24
C ALA A 457 -3.43 19.29 -33.39
N TYR A 458 -3.34 19.89 -34.58
CA TYR A 458 -4.09 21.10 -34.92
C TYR A 458 -5.45 20.76 -35.55
N LEU A 459 -6.49 21.31 -34.94
CA LEU A 459 -7.89 21.32 -35.38
C LEU A 459 -8.25 22.77 -35.77
N PRO A 460 -9.45 23.10 -36.31
CA PRO A 460 -9.80 24.49 -36.62
C PRO A 460 -9.69 25.35 -35.36
N ASN A 461 -8.80 26.34 -35.37
CA ASN A 461 -8.52 27.29 -34.29
C ASN A 461 -8.21 26.67 -32.91
N HIS A 462 -7.83 25.39 -32.86
CA HIS A 462 -7.69 24.65 -31.59
C HIS A 462 -6.58 23.60 -31.64
N TYR A 463 -5.99 23.32 -30.47
CA TYR A 463 -5.02 22.24 -30.28
C TYR A 463 -5.54 21.19 -29.30
N VAL A 464 -5.36 19.92 -29.64
CA VAL A 464 -5.61 18.80 -28.72
C VAL A 464 -4.38 17.92 -28.57
N SER A 465 -4.22 17.33 -27.39
CA SER A 465 -3.21 16.30 -27.16
C SER A 465 -3.77 14.92 -27.47
N VAL A 466 -2.94 14.05 -28.03
CA VAL A 466 -3.22 12.64 -28.26
C VAL A 466 -2.13 11.83 -27.55
N ILE A 467 -2.56 10.99 -26.61
CA ILE A 467 -1.68 10.39 -25.61
C ILE A 467 -1.48 8.88 -25.80
N ASP A 468 -2.30 8.24 -26.64
CA ASP A 468 -2.22 6.81 -26.93
C ASP A 468 -2.90 6.42 -28.25
N VAL A 469 -2.62 5.20 -28.72
CA VAL A 469 -3.19 4.58 -29.93
C VAL A 469 -3.68 3.17 -29.60
N SER A 470 -4.82 2.78 -30.15
CA SER A 470 -5.40 1.47 -29.89
C SER A 470 -4.56 0.33 -30.46
N LYS A 471 -4.69 -0.88 -29.87
CA LYS A 471 -3.97 -2.08 -30.33
C LYS A 471 -4.20 -2.42 -31.82
N ASP A 472 -5.37 -2.07 -32.34
CA ASP A 472 -5.77 -2.23 -33.75
C ASP A 472 -5.52 -0.98 -34.63
N GLY A 473 -5.00 0.10 -34.05
CA GLY A 473 -4.76 1.38 -34.72
C GLY A 473 -6.00 2.19 -35.11
N LYS A 474 -7.23 1.70 -34.87
CA LYS A 474 -8.48 2.34 -35.33
C LYS A 474 -8.98 3.49 -34.45
N LYS A 475 -8.50 3.59 -33.21
CA LYS A 475 -8.82 4.64 -32.24
C LYS A 475 -7.56 5.29 -31.66
N ILE A 476 -7.72 6.51 -31.17
CA ILE A 476 -6.70 7.25 -30.43
C ILE A 476 -7.28 7.82 -29.15
N LEU A 477 -6.46 7.89 -28.10
CA LEU A 477 -6.86 8.48 -26.83
C LEU A 477 -6.55 9.97 -26.85
N VAL A 478 -7.59 10.79 -26.97
CA VAL A 478 -7.48 12.25 -27.01
C VAL A 478 -7.63 12.81 -25.59
N SER A 479 -6.81 13.80 -25.26
CA SER A 479 -7.06 14.72 -24.15
C SER A 479 -7.18 16.13 -24.70
N ASN A 480 -8.41 16.62 -24.75
CA ASN A 480 -8.79 17.94 -25.24
C ASN A 480 -8.84 18.93 -24.06
N SER A 481 -8.05 19.99 -24.12
CA SER A 481 -7.94 21.02 -23.08
C SER A 481 -9.15 21.96 -22.96
N TYR A 482 -10.06 21.95 -23.94
CA TYR A 482 -11.18 22.88 -24.02
C TYR A 482 -12.56 22.19 -23.96
N GLY A 483 -13.57 22.95 -23.50
CA GLY A 483 -14.98 22.54 -23.46
C GLY A 483 -15.32 21.40 -22.50
N ALA A 484 -16.59 21.01 -22.51
CA ALA A 484 -17.11 19.91 -21.70
C ALA A 484 -16.49 18.56 -22.11
N TYR A 485 -16.16 17.73 -21.12
CA TYR A 485 -15.33 16.53 -21.26
C TYR A 485 -15.77 15.56 -22.38
N ASN A 486 -17.08 15.24 -22.43
CA ASN A 486 -17.68 14.32 -23.40
C ASN A 486 -18.06 14.98 -24.75
N VAL A 487 -17.84 16.29 -24.90
CA VAL A 487 -18.25 17.07 -26.08
C VAL A 487 -17.05 17.63 -26.83
N GLY A 488 -16.14 18.34 -26.14
CA GLY A 488 -14.90 18.86 -26.71
C GLY A 488 -14.94 20.28 -27.28
N GLY A 489 -15.92 21.10 -26.89
CA GLY A 489 -16.13 22.45 -27.44
C GLY A 489 -16.39 22.42 -28.95
N ASP A 490 -16.03 23.49 -29.65
CA ASP A 490 -16.34 23.72 -31.08
C ASP A 490 -15.76 22.64 -32.01
N SER A 491 -14.64 22.04 -31.59
CA SER A 491 -14.02 20.91 -32.29
C SER A 491 -14.94 19.68 -32.36
N LYS A 492 -15.84 19.53 -31.37
CA LYS A 492 -16.69 18.36 -31.10
C LYS A 492 -15.89 17.03 -30.90
N ILE A 493 -14.61 17.15 -30.50
CA ILE A 493 -13.69 16.03 -30.19
C ILE A 493 -13.55 15.86 -28.66
N PRO A 494 -14.11 14.81 -28.03
CA PRO A 494 -14.08 14.62 -26.57
C PRO A 494 -12.71 14.17 -26.05
N THR A 495 -12.52 14.28 -24.73
CA THR A 495 -11.42 13.62 -24.01
C THR A 495 -11.77 12.14 -23.81
N ASN A 496 -11.54 11.30 -24.84
CA ASN A 496 -11.83 9.87 -24.81
C ASN A 496 -11.08 9.13 -25.95
N TRP A 497 -11.29 7.82 -26.06
CA TRP A 497 -10.95 7.00 -27.22
C TRP A 497 -11.80 7.38 -28.46
N VAL A 498 -11.26 8.23 -29.32
CA VAL A 498 -11.91 8.72 -30.56
C VAL A 498 -11.49 7.85 -31.74
N THR A 499 -12.44 7.49 -32.63
CA THR A 499 -12.14 6.76 -33.88
C THR A 499 -11.36 7.65 -34.86
N LEU A 500 -10.45 7.05 -35.65
CA LEU A 500 -9.72 7.80 -36.67
C LEU A 500 -10.65 8.48 -37.69
N LYS A 501 -11.79 7.88 -38.06
CA LYS A 501 -12.80 8.53 -38.94
C LYS A 501 -13.30 9.85 -38.34
N LYS A 502 -13.70 9.86 -37.06
CA LYS A 502 -14.19 11.08 -36.38
C LYS A 502 -13.07 12.12 -36.22
N PHE A 503 -11.84 11.70 -35.92
CA PHE A 503 -10.72 12.63 -35.73
C PHE A 503 -10.23 13.25 -37.05
N ASN A 504 -10.05 12.44 -38.09
CA ASN A 504 -9.60 12.91 -39.41
C ASN A 504 -10.55 13.96 -40.00
N ALA A 505 -11.86 13.84 -39.77
CA ALA A 505 -12.87 14.82 -40.18
C ALA A 505 -12.75 16.21 -39.52
N LYS A 506 -11.83 16.39 -38.57
CA LYS A 506 -11.49 17.68 -37.95
C LYS A 506 -10.00 18.04 -38.02
N PHE A 507 -9.13 17.10 -38.40
CA PHE A 507 -7.68 17.31 -38.42
C PHE A 507 -7.27 18.23 -39.58
N ARG A 508 -6.55 19.32 -39.30
CA ARG A 508 -6.16 20.35 -40.29
C ARG A 508 -4.83 20.07 -41.00
N GLY A 509 -4.43 18.80 -41.13
CA GLY A 509 -3.23 18.42 -41.89
C GLY A 509 -1.89 18.84 -41.26
N VAL A 510 -1.86 19.27 -40.00
CA VAL A 510 -0.63 19.74 -39.32
C VAL A 510 -0.64 19.32 -37.84
N GLY A 511 0.53 18.92 -37.33
CA GLY A 511 0.77 18.82 -35.89
C GLY A 511 2.20 18.46 -35.54
N LEU A 512 2.48 18.28 -34.24
CA LEU A 512 3.78 17.86 -33.73
C LEU A 512 3.70 16.48 -33.09
N VAL A 513 4.45 15.52 -33.62
CA VAL A 513 4.84 14.33 -32.85
C VAL A 513 5.96 14.75 -31.90
N VAL A 514 5.73 14.58 -30.60
CA VAL A 514 6.66 14.91 -29.52
C VAL A 514 7.24 13.62 -28.96
N LYS A 515 8.58 13.50 -28.95
CA LYS A 515 9.32 12.38 -28.35
C LYS A 515 10.38 12.89 -27.37
N LEU A 516 10.92 12.03 -26.53
CA LEU A 516 12.08 12.36 -25.69
C LEU A 516 13.37 12.46 -26.52
N ASN A 517 14.31 13.30 -26.07
CA ASN A 517 15.59 13.55 -26.73
C ASN A 517 16.72 13.65 -25.68
N TYR A 518 17.36 12.52 -25.35
CA TYR A 518 18.35 12.44 -24.27
C TYR A 518 19.71 11.89 -24.71
N LYS A 519 20.80 12.61 -24.40
CA LYS A 519 22.19 12.12 -24.55
C LYS A 519 22.58 11.23 -23.36
N LEU A 520 21.95 10.06 -23.22
CA LEU A 520 22.20 9.15 -22.09
C LEU A 520 23.59 8.48 -22.16
N SER A 521 24.33 8.51 -21.04
CA SER A 521 25.63 7.82 -20.89
C SER A 521 25.50 6.29 -20.92
N LYS A 522 26.59 5.58 -21.28
CA LYS A 522 26.64 4.10 -21.35
C LYS A 522 26.14 3.47 -20.04
N THR A 523 26.62 3.94 -18.89
CA THR A 523 26.19 3.51 -17.55
C THR A 523 24.69 3.72 -17.31
N THR A 524 24.12 4.83 -17.78
CA THR A 524 22.68 5.11 -17.65
C THR A 524 21.86 4.18 -18.53
N LYS A 525 22.28 3.96 -19.78
CA LYS A 525 21.65 3.00 -20.70
C LYS A 525 21.65 1.59 -20.10
N THR A 526 22.79 1.10 -19.61
CA THR A 526 22.89 -0.22 -18.95
C THR A 526 21.95 -0.34 -17.75
N LYS A 527 21.91 0.68 -16.87
CA LYS A 527 21.01 0.67 -15.70
C LYS A 527 19.53 0.61 -16.10
N VAL A 528 19.11 1.39 -17.10
CA VAL A 528 17.73 1.42 -17.59
C VAL A 528 17.38 0.11 -18.30
N ASN A 529 18.26 -0.42 -19.16
CA ASN A 529 18.06 -1.68 -19.87
C ASN A 529 17.86 -2.86 -18.90
N ASN A 530 18.70 -2.98 -17.88
CA ASN A 530 18.54 -4.01 -16.86
C ASN A 530 17.22 -3.82 -16.08
N CYS A 531 16.89 -2.60 -15.64
CA CYS A 531 15.62 -2.34 -14.97
C CYS A 531 14.40 -2.74 -15.82
N TYR A 532 14.38 -2.36 -17.10
CA TYR A 532 13.29 -2.63 -18.03
C TYR A 532 13.05 -4.14 -18.24
N LEU A 533 14.14 -4.90 -18.42
CA LEU A 533 14.06 -6.35 -18.61
C LEU A 533 13.69 -7.08 -17.31
N ASN A 534 14.31 -6.70 -16.19
CA ASN A 534 14.14 -7.34 -14.89
C ASN A 534 12.76 -7.07 -14.27
N MET A 535 12.16 -5.91 -14.59
CA MET A 535 10.83 -5.52 -14.10
C MET A 535 9.69 -5.93 -15.07
N GLY A 536 9.95 -6.86 -15.97
CA GLY A 536 9.02 -7.34 -17.00
C GLY A 536 8.84 -6.31 -18.11
N SER A 537 9.45 -6.56 -19.27
CA SER A 537 9.38 -5.65 -20.42
C SER A 537 7.99 -5.62 -21.08
N ASN A 538 7.81 -4.67 -22.00
CA ASN A 538 6.61 -4.53 -22.84
C ASN A 538 5.29 -4.51 -22.05
N TRP A 539 5.18 -3.60 -21.08
CA TRP A 539 3.85 -3.20 -20.61
C TRP A 539 3.13 -2.46 -21.74
N ALA A 540 1.87 -2.82 -21.95
CA ALA A 540 1.02 -2.29 -22.99
C ALA A 540 -0.26 -1.75 -22.37
N ARG A 541 -0.60 -0.51 -22.72
CA ARG A 541 -1.90 0.08 -22.49
C ARG A 541 -2.93 -0.60 -23.38
N GLN A 542 -4.21 -0.51 -23.01
CA GLN A 542 -5.31 -1.14 -23.74
C GLN A 542 -6.44 -0.13 -23.94
N ASN A 543 -7.39 -0.46 -24.82
CA ASN A 543 -8.61 0.33 -25.05
C ASN A 543 -9.57 0.23 -23.85
N THR A 544 -9.16 0.70 -22.68
CA THR A 544 -9.99 0.67 -21.48
C THR A 544 -11.06 1.75 -21.52
N ASN A 545 -12.19 1.50 -20.86
CA ASN A 545 -13.22 2.51 -20.59
C ASN A 545 -12.80 3.43 -19.42
N GLU A 546 -11.50 3.51 -19.13
CA GLU A 546 -10.94 4.25 -18.01
C GLU A 546 -10.90 5.74 -18.34
N ARG A 547 -11.58 6.54 -17.52
CA ARG A 547 -11.68 7.98 -17.73
C ARG A 547 -10.39 8.67 -17.26
N ILE A 548 -9.67 9.31 -18.17
CA ILE A 548 -8.62 10.30 -17.82
C ILE A 548 -9.28 11.34 -16.90
N PRO A 549 -8.88 11.53 -15.63
CA PRO A 549 -9.60 12.44 -14.76
C PRO A 549 -9.46 13.88 -15.25
N ASN A 550 -10.53 14.67 -15.12
CA ASN A 550 -10.38 16.11 -14.96
C ASN A 550 -9.53 16.36 -13.71
N VAL A 551 -8.66 17.35 -13.76
CA VAL A 551 -8.28 18.04 -12.52
C VAL A 551 -9.49 18.85 -12.06
N PRO A 552 -9.97 18.68 -10.81
CA PRO A 552 -10.95 19.60 -10.23
C PRO A 552 -10.27 20.96 -10.08
N ILE A 553 -10.87 21.99 -10.68
CA ILE A 553 -10.47 23.40 -10.53
C ILE A 553 -10.59 23.82 -9.06
#